data_AF-A0A5E4BFS4-F1
#
_entry.id   AF-A0A5E4BFS4-F1
#
_cell.length_a   1.000
_cell.length_b   1.000
_cell.length_c   1.000
_cell.angle_alpha   90.00
_cell.angle_beta   90.00
_cell.angle_gamma   90.00
#
_symmetry.space_group_name_H-M   'P 1'
#
loop_
_entity.id
_entity.type
_entity.pdbx_description
1 polymer ?
#
loop_
_entity_poly.entity_id
_entity_poly.type
_entity_poly.pdbx_seq_one_letter_code
_entity_poly.pdbx_strand_id
1 'polypeptide(L)'
;MAMRYNRLTVLAGAMLALALMTCLSVLFGYATTVIPRVYTYYVSTALFAIFGIRMLREGLKMSPDEGQEELEEVQAELKKKDEEDPYGVAVGGTVGHCLCTGLAVIGGRMIAQKISVRTVTIIGGVVFLAFAFSALFISPDSGF
;
A
#
# COMPACT_ATOMS: atom_id res chain seq x y z
N MET A 1 20.52 -3.55 -14.43
CA MET A 1 20.72 -4.38 -15.63
C MET A 1 19.93 -3.82 -16.80
N ALA A 2 20.60 -3.71 -17.95
CA ALA A 2 20.08 -3.97 -19.29
C ALA A 2 18.57 -3.85 -19.52
N MET A 3 18.14 -2.79 -20.20
CA MET A 3 17.00 -2.88 -21.13
C MET A 3 17.50 -2.75 -22.56
N ARG A 4 18.53 -3.55 -22.86
CA ARG A 4 18.67 -4.18 -24.17
C ARG A 4 17.70 -5.36 -24.32
N TYR A 5 16.71 -5.47 -23.45
CA TYR A 5 15.70 -6.52 -23.44
C TYR A 5 14.34 -5.97 -23.85
N ASN A 6 13.60 -6.80 -24.58
CA ASN A 6 12.42 -6.44 -25.37
C ASN A 6 11.44 -5.58 -24.54
N ARG A 7 11.02 -4.41 -25.06
CA ARG A 7 10.11 -3.48 -24.37
C ARG A 7 8.81 -4.16 -23.90
N LEU A 8 8.44 -5.24 -24.57
CA LEU A 8 7.34 -6.13 -24.23
C LEU A 8 7.51 -6.85 -22.87
N THR A 9 8.72 -7.20 -22.43
CA THR A 9 8.87 -8.02 -21.22
C THR A 9 8.73 -7.20 -19.94
N VAL A 10 9.17 -5.94 -19.93
CA VAL A 10 8.91 -5.05 -18.78
C VAL A 10 7.46 -4.59 -18.75
N LEU A 11 6.86 -4.28 -19.90
CA LEU A 11 5.41 -4.03 -19.99
C LEU A 11 4.62 -5.26 -19.50
N ALA A 12 4.98 -6.46 -19.95
CA ALA A 12 4.35 -7.69 -19.50
C ALA A 12 4.54 -7.91 -18.00
N GLY A 13 5.72 -7.62 -17.44
CA GLY A 13 5.97 -7.70 -16.00
C GLY A 13 5.11 -6.73 -15.18
N ALA A 14 5.00 -5.47 -15.61
CA ALA A 14 4.18 -4.46 -14.95
C ALA A 14 2.68 -4.77 -15.08
N MET A 15 2.22 -5.15 -16.28
CA MET A 15 0.84 -5.59 -16.52
C MET A 15 0.51 -6.85 -15.73
N LEU A 16 1.45 -7.79 -15.60
CA LEU A 16 1.28 -9.01 -14.82
C LEU A 16 1.27 -8.70 -13.32
N ALA A 17 2.13 -7.82 -12.82
CA ALA A 17 2.11 -7.39 -11.43
C ALA A 17 0.78 -6.69 -11.08
N LEU A 18 0.30 -5.79 -11.95
CA LEU A 18 -0.98 -5.10 -11.78
C LEU A 18 -2.17 -6.08 -11.89
N ALA A 19 -2.11 -7.00 -12.85
CA ALA A 19 -3.11 -8.04 -13.01
C ALA A 19 -3.14 -8.98 -11.81
N LEU A 20 -1.99 -9.39 -11.28
CA LEU A 20 -1.89 -10.22 -10.08
C LEU A 20 -2.46 -9.50 -8.86
N MET A 21 -2.10 -8.23 -8.65
CA MET A 21 -2.67 -7.41 -7.57
C MET A 21 -4.20 -7.35 -7.64
N THR A 22 -4.73 -7.13 -8.85
CA THR A 22 -6.17 -7.05 -9.10
C THR A 22 -6.83 -8.41 -8.89
N CYS A 23 -6.23 -9.48 -9.40
CA CYS A 23 -6.76 -10.83 -9.31
C CYS A 23 -6.79 -11.34 -7.87
N LEU A 24 -5.73 -11.09 -7.08
CA LEU A 24 -5.71 -11.38 -5.64
C LEU A 24 -6.80 -10.61 -4.90
N SER A 25 -7.00 -9.33 -5.22
CA SER A 25 -8.04 -8.50 -4.60
C SER A 25 -9.45 -9.03 -4.89
N VAL A 26 -9.72 -9.42 -6.15
CA VAL A 26 -11.00 -10.02 -6.55
C VAL A 26 -11.20 -11.39 -5.93
N LEU A 27 -10.15 -12.22 -5.86
CA LEU A 27 -10.21 -13.56 -5.26
C LEU A 27 -10.52 -13.49 -3.77
N PHE A 28 -9.87 -12.59 -3.03
CA PHE A 28 -10.18 -12.34 -1.62
C PHE A 28 -11.61 -11.77 -1.46
N GLY A 29 -12.04 -10.87 -2.35
CA GLY A 29 -13.41 -10.36 -2.37
C GLY A 29 -14.47 -11.40 -2.70
N TYR A 30 -14.14 -12.41 -3.52
CA TYR A 30 -15.02 -13.54 -3.81
C TYR A 30 -15.01 -14.56 -2.67
N ALA A 31 -13.86 -14.81 -2.03
CA ALA A 31 -13.77 -15.68 -0.88
C ALA A 31 -14.67 -15.21 0.28
N THR A 32 -14.82 -13.89 0.46
CA THR A 32 -15.71 -13.34 1.50
C THR A 32 -17.20 -13.51 1.19
N THR A 33 -17.62 -13.81 -0.06
CA THR A 33 -19.04 -14.07 -0.39
C THR A 33 -19.48 -15.51 -0.15
N VAL A 34 -18.53 -16.46 -0.08
CA VAL A 34 -18.80 -17.88 0.20
C VAL A 34 -18.73 -18.19 1.70
N ILE A 35 -18.02 -17.35 2.48
CA ILE A 35 -17.79 -17.56 3.92
C ILE A 35 -18.95 -16.99 4.75
N PRO A 36 -19.47 -17.71 5.77
CA PRO A 36 -20.53 -17.20 6.64
C PRO A 36 -20.11 -15.90 7.33
N ARG A 37 -21.00 -14.91 7.40
CA ARG A 37 -20.77 -13.57 7.96
C ARG A 37 -20.13 -13.57 9.35
N VAL A 38 -20.43 -14.59 10.17
CA VAL A 38 -19.84 -14.77 11.51
C VAL A 38 -18.33 -14.98 11.43
N TYR A 39 -17.84 -15.83 10.52
CA TYR A 39 -16.40 -16.10 10.40
C TYR A 39 -15.63 -14.90 9.84
N THR A 40 -16.16 -14.24 8.80
CA THR A 40 -15.55 -13.03 8.25
C THR A 40 -15.45 -11.92 9.30
N TYR A 41 -16.42 -11.84 10.21
CA TYR A 41 -16.43 -10.89 11.31
C TYR A 41 -15.35 -11.19 12.38
N TYR A 42 -15.28 -12.43 12.87
CA TYR A 42 -14.24 -12.81 13.83
C TYR A 42 -12.83 -12.71 13.24
N VAL A 43 -12.66 -13.19 11.99
CA VAL A 43 -11.36 -13.15 11.30
C VAL A 43 -10.94 -11.70 11.02
N SER A 44 -11.83 -10.83 10.55
CA SER A 44 -11.48 -9.42 10.32
C SER A 44 -11.13 -8.67 11.61
N THR A 45 -11.86 -8.94 12.70
CA THR A 45 -11.56 -8.37 14.03
C THR A 45 -10.18 -8.81 14.53
N ALA A 46 -9.88 -10.11 14.46
CA ALA A 46 -8.57 -10.64 14.84
C ALA A 46 -7.46 -10.06 13.94
N LEU A 47 -7.70 -9.96 12.63
CA LEU A 47 -6.74 -9.47 11.66
C LEU A 47 -6.43 -7.99 11.87
N PHE A 48 -7.45 -7.14 12.04
CA PHE A 48 -7.27 -5.72 12.36
C PHE A 48 -6.58 -5.50 13.70
N ALA A 49 -6.89 -6.31 14.72
CA ALA A 49 -6.20 -6.24 16.01
C ALA A 49 -4.71 -6.60 15.87
N ILE A 50 -4.38 -7.70 15.20
CA ILE A 50 -2.99 -8.15 15.00
C ILE A 50 -2.19 -7.12 14.19
N PHE A 51 -2.73 -6.65 13.06
CA PHE A 51 -2.06 -5.64 12.22
C PHE A 51 -1.95 -4.29 12.93
N GLY A 52 -3.00 -3.87 13.66
CA GLY A 52 -2.98 -2.64 14.45
C GLY A 52 -1.91 -2.66 15.52
N ILE A 53 -1.80 -3.74 16.31
CA ILE A 53 -0.75 -3.92 17.31
C ILE A 53 0.64 -3.96 16.67
N ARG A 54 0.78 -4.67 15.54
CA ARG A 54 2.06 -4.77 14.83
C ARG A 54 2.51 -3.40 14.31
N MET A 55 1.65 -2.64 13.65
CA MET A 55 1.95 -1.27 13.21
C MET A 55 2.27 -0.36 14.39
N LEU A 56 1.54 -0.45 15.50
CA LEU A 56 1.81 0.39 16.67
C LEU A 56 3.20 0.09 17.26
N ARG A 57 3.59 -1.18 17.35
CA ARG A 57 4.95 -1.57 17.79
C ARG A 57 6.02 -1.10 16.83
N GLU A 58 5.77 -1.18 15.52
CA GLU A 58 6.69 -0.76 14.47
C GLU A 58 6.90 0.77 14.51
N GLY A 59 5.82 1.55 14.63
CA GLY A 59 5.89 3.01 14.79
C GLY A 59 6.59 3.44 16.07
N LEU A 60 6.37 2.74 17.19
CA LEU A 60 7.06 3.01 18.45
C LEU A 60 8.56 2.66 18.38
N LYS A 61 8.94 1.59 17.67
CA LYS A 61 10.33 1.13 17.54
C LYS A 61 11.13 1.90 16.48
N MET A 62 10.47 2.63 15.57
CA MET A 62 11.12 3.43 14.53
C MET A 62 11.97 4.56 15.16
N SER A 63 13.31 4.41 15.12
CA SER A 63 14.25 5.44 15.57
C SER A 63 14.48 6.46 14.43
N PRO A 64 14.62 7.76 14.71
CA PRO A 64 14.79 8.79 13.68
C PRO A 64 16.08 8.72 12.84
N ASP A 65 17.01 7.81 13.17
CA ASP A 65 18.36 7.72 12.58
C ASP A 65 18.42 6.86 11.28
N GLU A 66 17.69 5.74 11.21
CA GLU A 66 17.68 4.84 10.03
C GLU A 66 17.08 5.49 8.77
N GLY A 67 16.13 6.42 8.95
CA GLY A 67 15.43 7.04 7.82
C GLY A 67 16.26 8.05 7.03
N GLN A 68 17.41 8.51 7.54
CA GLN A 68 18.29 9.45 6.82
C GLN A 68 19.30 8.74 5.93
N GLU A 69 19.82 7.58 6.35
CA GLU A 69 20.83 6.80 5.62
C GLU A 69 20.24 6.18 4.33
N GLU A 70 19.02 5.64 4.39
CA GLU A 70 18.35 5.09 3.19
C GLU A 70 18.00 6.16 2.15
N LEU A 71 17.68 7.39 2.58
CA LEU A 71 17.36 8.48 1.65
C LEU A 71 18.60 8.96 0.90
N GLU A 72 19.78 8.91 1.51
CA GLU A 72 21.04 9.29 0.90
C GLU A 72 21.51 8.24 -0.13
N GLU A 73 21.31 6.94 0.17
CA GLU A 73 21.60 5.83 -0.77
C GLU A 73 20.65 5.82 -1.98
N VAL A 74 19.34 6.00 -1.74
CA VAL A 74 18.34 6.08 -2.82
C VAL A 74 18.58 7.31 -3.70
N GLN A 75 18.97 8.46 -3.14
CA GLN A 75 19.37 9.63 -3.93
C GLN A 75 20.64 9.38 -4.77
N ALA A 76 21.59 8.58 -4.27
CA ALA A 76 22.80 8.20 -5.00
C ALA A 76 22.51 7.23 -6.16
N GLU A 77 21.55 6.31 -6.02
CA GLU A 77 21.09 5.45 -7.12
C GLU A 77 20.25 6.23 -8.15
N LEU A 78 19.38 7.14 -7.71
CA LEU A 78 18.49 7.90 -8.59
C LEU A 78 19.24 8.91 -9.47
N LYS A 79 20.41 9.41 -9.05
CA LYS A 79 21.22 10.37 -9.84
C LYS A 79 21.80 9.77 -11.14
N LYS A 80 21.64 8.46 -11.40
CA LYS A 80 22.34 7.73 -12.46
C LYS A 80 21.50 7.31 -13.68
N LYS A 81 20.23 7.72 -13.80
CA LYS A 81 19.35 7.27 -14.90
C LYS A 81 18.45 8.38 -15.45
N ASP A 82 18.75 8.84 -16.64
CA ASP A 82 17.80 9.55 -17.51
C ASP A 82 18.07 9.10 -18.97
N GLU A 83 17.00 8.79 -19.73
CA GLU A 83 16.85 8.87 -21.21
C GLU A 83 15.84 7.83 -21.83
N GLU A 84 14.76 8.39 -22.39
CA GLU A 84 14.11 8.15 -23.72
C GLU A 84 13.07 7.00 -24.00
N ASP A 85 11.80 7.40 -23.84
CA ASP A 85 10.61 7.45 -24.72
C ASP A 85 10.04 6.35 -25.67
N PRO A 86 8.73 6.04 -25.48
CA PRO A 86 7.78 5.49 -26.46
C PRO A 86 6.39 6.21 -26.44
N TYR A 87 6.29 7.38 -27.09
CA TYR A 87 5.31 8.46 -26.89
C TYR A 87 3.77 8.25 -27.04
N GLY A 88 3.23 7.11 -27.47
CA GLY A 88 1.79 7.03 -27.82
C GLY A 88 0.89 6.42 -26.74
N VAL A 89 1.04 5.11 -26.57
CA VAL A 89 0.32 4.30 -25.58
C VAL A 89 0.94 4.38 -24.19
N ALA A 90 2.28 4.57 -24.13
CA ALA A 90 2.93 4.90 -22.87
C ALA A 90 2.53 6.29 -22.40
N VAL A 91 2.41 7.30 -23.28
CA VAL A 91 1.92 8.61 -22.84
C VAL A 91 0.48 8.52 -22.37
N GLY A 92 -0.42 7.76 -23.00
CA GLY A 92 -1.78 7.61 -22.48
C GLY A 92 -1.86 6.95 -21.09
N GLY A 93 -1.21 5.78 -20.93
CA GLY A 93 -1.20 5.04 -19.67
C GLY A 93 -0.39 5.72 -18.58
N THR A 94 0.80 6.25 -18.92
CA THR A 94 1.65 7.03 -18.02
C THR A 94 0.98 8.35 -17.68
N VAL A 95 0.34 9.09 -18.59
CA VAL A 95 -0.34 10.34 -18.21
C VAL A 95 -1.52 10.06 -17.29
N GLY A 96 -2.35 9.04 -17.57
CA GLY A 96 -3.46 8.68 -16.68
C GLY A 96 -2.98 8.21 -15.30
N HIS A 97 -2.00 7.32 -15.27
CA HIS A 97 -1.43 6.80 -14.02
C HIS A 97 -0.60 7.86 -13.30
N CYS A 98 0.15 8.72 -13.99
CA CYS A 98 0.87 9.86 -13.43
C CYS A 98 -0.06 10.97 -12.96
N LEU A 99 -1.26 11.12 -13.53
CA LEU A 99 -2.25 12.06 -13.00
C LEU A 99 -2.81 11.55 -11.68
N CYS A 100 -3.23 10.27 -11.63
CA CYS A 100 -3.73 9.65 -10.40
C CYS A 100 -2.65 9.56 -9.32
N THR A 101 -1.48 9.01 -9.68
CA THR A 101 -0.32 8.88 -8.81
C THR A 101 0.24 10.25 -8.45
N GLY A 102 0.26 11.21 -9.39
CA GLY A 102 0.73 12.57 -9.14
C GLY A 102 -0.17 13.32 -8.17
N LEU A 103 -1.49 13.20 -8.27
CA LEU A 103 -2.40 13.77 -7.27
C LEU A 103 -2.23 13.10 -5.90
N ALA A 104 -2.11 11.77 -5.86
CA ALA A 104 -1.87 11.02 -4.62
C ALA A 104 -0.51 11.33 -3.99
N VAL A 105 0.55 11.49 -4.79
CA VAL A 105 1.91 11.78 -4.34
C VAL A 105 2.10 13.25 -4.00
N ILE A 106 1.53 14.21 -4.75
CA ILE A 106 1.59 15.64 -4.39
C ILE A 106 0.82 15.85 -3.07
N GLY A 107 -0.38 15.27 -2.94
CA GLY A 107 -1.14 15.30 -1.69
C GLY A 107 -0.40 14.59 -0.56
N GLY A 108 0.12 13.38 -0.82
CA GLY A 108 0.85 12.57 0.14
C GLY A 108 2.18 13.19 0.58
N ARG A 109 2.94 13.83 -0.33
CA ARG A 109 4.23 14.47 -0.06
C ARG A 109 4.08 15.77 0.73
N MET A 110 3.00 16.53 0.50
CA MET A 110 2.67 17.70 1.30
C MET A 110 2.32 17.31 2.76
N ILE A 111 1.70 16.14 2.95
CA ILE A 111 1.40 15.57 4.27
C ILE A 111 2.65 14.92 4.90
N ALA A 112 3.42 14.14 4.14
CA ALA A 112 4.60 13.42 4.60
C ALA A 112 5.78 14.34 4.98
N GLN A 113 5.90 15.53 4.38
CA GLN A 113 6.96 16.49 4.77
C GLN A 113 6.69 17.21 6.10
N LYS A 114 5.46 17.15 6.63
CA LYS A 114 5.07 17.77 7.92
C LYS A 114 4.81 16.74 9.03
N ILE A 115 4.79 15.45 8.71
CA ILE A 115 4.38 14.38 9.62
C ILE A 115 5.42 13.24 9.57
N SER A 116 5.96 12.88 10.74
CA SER A 116 6.95 11.80 10.86
C SER A 116 6.35 10.46 10.43
N VAL A 117 7.16 9.60 9.81
CA VAL A 117 6.78 8.22 9.45
C VAL A 117 6.27 7.45 10.67
N ARG A 118 6.87 7.71 11.85
CA ARG A 118 6.39 7.24 13.15
C ARG A 118 4.95 7.68 13.43
N THR A 119 4.59 8.93 13.17
CA THR A 119 3.24 9.45 13.38
C THR A 119 2.23 8.79 12.44
N VAL A 120 2.56 8.62 11.16
CA VAL A 120 1.68 7.93 10.20
C VAL A 120 1.43 6.49 10.62
N THR A 121 2.48 5.77 11.01
CA THR A 121 2.39 4.36 11.43
C THR A 121 1.63 4.20 12.74
N ILE A 122 1.82 5.10 13.72
CA ILE A 122 1.06 5.11 14.97
C ILE A 122 -0.42 5.43 14.72
N ILE A 123 -0.72 6.45 13.92
CA ILE A 123 -2.11 6.80 13.58
C ILE A 123 -2.79 5.63 12.86
N GLY A 124 -2.13 5.00 11.89
CA GLY A 124 -2.63 3.80 11.22
C GLY A 124 -2.91 2.67 12.20
N GLY A 125 -1.98 2.39 13.11
CA GLY A 125 -2.15 1.38 14.17
C GLY A 125 -3.33 1.67 15.11
N VAL A 126 -3.50 2.92 15.54
CA VAL A 126 -4.62 3.34 16.39
C VAL A 126 -5.96 3.21 15.65
N VAL A 127 -6.02 3.61 14.38
CA VAL A 127 -7.22 3.48 13.55
C VAL A 127 -7.60 2.01 13.36
N PHE A 128 -6.64 1.13 13.08
CA PHE A 128 -6.88 -0.32 12.97
C PHE A 128 -7.38 -0.93 14.30
N LEU A 129 -6.82 -0.50 15.44
CA LEU A 129 -7.31 -0.92 16.76
C LEU A 129 -8.71 -0.39 17.07
N ALA A 130 -9.03 0.84 16.66
CA ALA A 130 -10.36 1.40 16.80
C ALA A 130 -11.39 0.65 15.94
N PHE A 131 -11.02 0.24 14.72
CA PHE A 131 -11.86 -0.62 13.87
C PHE A 131 -12.04 -2.01 14.48
N ALA A 132 -10.99 -2.62 15.04
CA ALA A 132 -11.10 -3.90 15.74
C ALA A 132 -12.01 -3.80 16.98
N PHE A 133 -11.89 -2.73 17.77
CA PHE A 133 -12.74 -2.48 18.93
C PHE A 133 -14.19 -2.20 18.52
N SER A 134 -14.40 -1.43 17.45
CA SER A 134 -15.71 -1.18 16.87
C SER A 134 -16.32 -2.48 16.36
N ALA A 135 -15.53 -3.34 15.70
CA ALA A 135 -15.90 -4.69 15.32
C ALA A 135 -15.96 -5.68 16.51
N LEU A 136 -15.83 -5.23 17.75
CA LEU A 136 -16.13 -6.06 18.93
C LEU A 136 -17.40 -5.55 19.61
N PHE A 137 -17.64 -4.24 19.56
CA PHE A 137 -18.83 -3.58 20.08
C PHE A 137 -20.05 -3.67 19.14
N ILE A 138 -19.81 -3.65 17.83
CA ILE A 138 -20.81 -3.90 16.78
C ILE A 138 -21.04 -5.40 16.56
N SER A 139 -20.71 -6.21 17.56
CA SER A 139 -21.28 -7.54 17.75
C SER A 139 -22.57 -7.41 18.56
N PRO A 140 -23.71 -6.96 17.99
CA PRO A 140 -24.97 -7.27 18.61
C PRO A 140 -25.15 -8.77 18.49
N ASP A 141 -25.64 -9.35 19.57
CA ASP A 141 -26.23 -10.67 19.64
C ASP A 141 -27.44 -10.73 18.66
N SER A 142 -27.15 -10.86 17.37
CA SER A 142 -28.08 -11.21 16.31
C SER A 142 -27.41 -12.37 15.58
N GLY A 143 -27.69 -13.63 15.89
CA GLY A 143 -29.05 -14.13 16.07
C GLY A 143 -29.73 -14.09 14.70
N PHE A 144 -29.19 -14.88 13.76
CA PHE A 144 -29.74 -15.54 12.57
C PHE A 144 -28.65 -15.69 11.49
#